data_AF-A0A0W8DIX0-F1
#
_entry.id   AF-A0A0W8DIX0-F1
#
_cell.length_a   1.000
_cell.length_b   1.000
_cell.length_c   1.000
_cell.angle_alpha   90.00
_cell.angle_beta   90.00
_cell.angle_gamma   90.00
#
_symmetry.space_group_name_H-M   'P 1'
#
loop_
_entity.id
_entity.type
_entity.pdbx_description
1 polymer ?
#
loop_
_entity_poly.entity_id
_entity_poly.type
_entity_poly.pdbx_seq_one_letter_code
_entity_poly.pdbx_strand_id
1 'polypeptide(L)'
;MKRIFSGIKRYEAETNQSGSAKNSGKQPLTYSLYKELCSATLKRNDCGFSHLFLTTQWNLMCRSVSVQTLQTQHFLPKDGSVGALFFKTKTNQEGSGPRDPRHIYSNPHNPSTCWITSLGAYLACNPRIQPGPLFPGSEPKVRFGKALRSLLHKEGVEKSYGTHSIRKGVATFACGGSTGVRRS
;
A
#
# COMPACT_ATOMS: atom_id res chain seq x y z
N MET A 1 -28.18 -16.83 -17.91
CA MET A 1 -26.74 -16.59 -17.63
C MET A 1 -26.33 -16.62 -16.15
N LYS A 2 -27.21 -16.46 -15.14
CA LYS A 2 -26.82 -16.51 -13.71
C LYS A 2 -26.47 -17.90 -13.16
N ARG A 3 -27.08 -18.98 -13.68
CA ARG A 3 -26.90 -20.38 -13.19
C ARG A 3 -25.52 -21.00 -13.48
N ILE A 4 -24.84 -20.57 -14.54
CA ILE A 4 -23.54 -21.14 -14.93
C ILE A 4 -22.43 -20.58 -14.03
N PHE A 5 -22.45 -19.27 -13.75
CA PHE A 5 -21.50 -18.63 -12.84
C PHE A 5 -21.60 -19.09 -11.39
N SER A 6 -22.78 -19.52 -10.93
CA SER A 6 -22.93 -20.11 -9.60
C SER A 6 -22.28 -21.50 -9.48
N GLY A 7 -22.29 -22.29 -10.55
CA GLY A 7 -21.63 -23.61 -10.56
C GLY A 7 -20.10 -23.49 -10.49
N ILE A 8 -19.53 -22.55 -11.26
CA ILE A 8 -18.08 -22.25 -11.23
C ILE A 8 -17.63 -21.81 -9.84
N LYS A 9 -18.39 -20.94 -9.18
CA LYS A 9 -18.08 -20.49 -7.80
C LYS A 9 -18.14 -21.60 -6.77
N ARG A 10 -19.06 -22.57 -6.91
CA ARG A 10 -19.14 -23.74 -6.01
C ARG A 10 -17.95 -24.68 -6.21
N TYR A 11 -17.62 -24.98 -7.46
CA TYR A 11 -16.44 -25.78 -7.81
C TYR A 11 -15.15 -25.15 -7.30
N GLU A 12 -14.98 -23.83 -7.44
CA GLU A 12 -13.84 -23.10 -6.88
C GLU A 12 -13.81 -23.18 -5.35
N ALA A 13 -14.96 -23.05 -4.67
CA ALA A 13 -15.04 -23.17 -3.22
C ALA A 13 -14.70 -24.58 -2.72
N GLU A 14 -15.19 -25.63 -3.39
CA GLU A 14 -14.90 -27.04 -3.09
C GLU A 14 -13.41 -27.38 -3.36
N THR A 15 -12.85 -26.83 -4.44
CA THR A 15 -11.42 -26.95 -4.75
C THR A 15 -10.55 -26.24 -3.70
N ASN A 16 -11.03 -25.11 -3.17
CA ASN A 16 -10.34 -24.39 -2.10
C ASN A 16 -10.43 -25.12 -0.75
N GLN A 17 -11.59 -25.71 -0.44
CA GLN A 17 -11.83 -26.47 0.79
C GLN A 17 -11.06 -27.79 0.82
N SER A 18 -10.85 -28.43 -0.34
CA SER A 18 -10.02 -29.64 -0.49
C SER A 18 -8.51 -29.36 -0.50
N GLY A 19 -8.07 -28.12 -0.23
CA GLY A 19 -6.65 -27.74 -0.17
C GLY A 19 -5.96 -27.68 -1.54
N SER A 20 -6.69 -27.94 -2.63
CA SER A 20 -6.19 -27.89 -4.01
C SER A 20 -6.24 -26.47 -4.61
N ALA A 21 -6.49 -25.46 -3.78
CA ALA A 21 -6.40 -24.05 -4.15
C ALA A 21 -5.01 -23.77 -4.73
N LYS A 22 -4.91 -23.61 -6.06
CA LYS A 22 -3.74 -22.98 -6.67
C LYS A 22 -3.71 -21.52 -6.23
N ASN A 23 -3.07 -21.25 -5.09
CA ASN A 23 -2.77 -19.90 -4.62
C ASN A 23 -1.70 -19.27 -5.54
N SER A 24 -2.08 -18.96 -6.78
CA SER A 24 -1.23 -18.37 -7.82
C SER A 24 -0.91 -16.89 -7.55
N GLY A 25 -1.37 -16.35 -6.41
CA GLY A 25 -1.23 -14.94 -6.06
C GLY A 25 -0.27 -14.71 -4.91
N LYS A 26 0.47 -13.58 -4.98
CA LYS A 26 1.23 -13.05 -3.83
C LYS A 26 0.33 -12.92 -2.60
N GLN A 27 0.86 -13.31 -1.44
CA GLN A 27 0.16 -13.33 -0.16
C GLN A 27 -0.08 -11.90 0.37
N PRO A 28 -1.14 -11.66 1.18
CA PRO A 28 -1.28 -10.42 1.94
C PRO A 28 -0.10 -10.23 2.89
N LEU A 29 0.48 -9.03 2.90
CA LEU A 29 1.56 -8.69 3.82
C LEU A 29 1.03 -8.66 5.25
N THR A 30 1.67 -9.37 6.18
CA THR A 30 1.31 -9.28 7.60
C THR A 30 1.72 -7.92 8.16
N TYR A 31 1.06 -7.47 9.23
CA TYR A 31 1.44 -6.21 9.88
C TYR A 31 2.85 -6.27 10.51
N SER A 32 3.28 -7.43 11.00
CA SER A 32 4.66 -7.61 11.50
C SER A 32 5.68 -7.37 10.40
N LEU A 33 5.51 -8.06 9.26
CA LEU A 33 6.41 -7.92 8.13
C LEU A 33 6.36 -6.50 7.54
N TYR A 34 5.21 -5.81 7.59
CA TYR A 34 5.13 -4.39 7.26
C TYR A 34 6.00 -3.52 8.18
N LYS A 35 5.95 -3.72 9.51
CA LYS A 35 6.79 -2.99 10.48
C LYS A 35 8.29 -3.24 10.24
N GLU A 36 8.65 -4.48 9.95
CA GLU A 36 10.03 -4.87 9.62
C GLU A 36 10.50 -4.19 8.34
N LEU A 37 9.69 -4.21 7.28
CA LEU A 37 9.98 -3.52 6.03
C LEU A 37 10.03 -1.99 6.21
N CYS A 38 9.20 -1.40 7.05
CA CYS A 38 9.28 0.01 7.43
C CYS A 38 10.64 0.33 8.06
N SER A 39 11.08 -0.47 9.02
CA SER A 39 12.36 -0.29 9.69
C SER A 39 13.54 -0.51 8.72
N ALA A 40 13.45 -1.50 7.84
CA ALA A 40 14.47 -1.79 6.85
C ALA A 40 14.56 -0.71 5.77
N THR A 41 13.43 -0.20 5.29
CA THR A 41 13.38 0.89 4.29
C THR A 41 13.86 2.22 4.84
N LEU A 42 13.60 2.52 6.12
CA LEU A 42 14.10 3.73 6.78
C LEU A 42 15.63 3.77 6.82
N LYS A 43 16.29 2.60 6.96
CA LYS A 43 17.76 2.47 6.99
C LYS A 43 18.40 2.47 5.60
N ARG A 44 17.61 2.52 4.52
CA ARG A 44 18.17 2.49 3.16
C ARG A 44 18.77 3.83 2.80
N ASN A 45 19.92 3.79 2.13
CA ASN A 45 20.53 4.96 1.52
C ASN A 45 19.87 5.31 0.18
N ASP A 46 18.58 5.66 0.21
CA ASP A 46 17.82 6.15 -0.95
C ASP A 46 17.05 7.44 -0.67
N CYS A 47 17.59 8.26 0.23
CA CYS A 47 17.03 9.55 0.65
C CYS A 47 15.57 9.44 1.12
N GLY A 48 15.21 8.36 1.81
CA GLY A 48 13.86 8.11 2.32
C GLY A 48 12.82 7.69 1.28
N PHE A 49 13.21 7.54 0.01
CA PHE A 49 12.31 7.19 -1.09
C PHE A 49 11.53 5.91 -0.83
N SER A 50 12.23 4.81 -0.53
CA SER A 50 11.56 3.51 -0.37
C SER A 50 10.65 3.49 0.85
N HIS A 51 11.04 4.23 1.89
CA HIS A 51 10.30 4.32 3.13
C HIS A 51 8.97 5.07 2.92
N LEU A 52 9.03 6.26 2.32
CA LEU A 52 7.82 7.04 2.02
C LEU A 52 6.92 6.32 1.02
N PHE A 53 7.48 5.64 0.01
CA PHE A 53 6.68 4.88 -0.95
C PHE A 53 5.90 3.74 -0.27
N LEU A 54 6.57 2.97 0.60
CA LEU A 54 5.96 1.87 1.35
C LEU A 54 4.83 2.37 2.27
N THR A 55 5.11 3.38 3.10
CA THR A 55 4.14 3.92 4.05
C THR A 55 2.97 4.58 3.32
N THR A 56 3.22 5.26 2.19
CA THR A 56 2.16 5.85 1.35
C THR A 56 1.26 4.76 0.78
N GLN A 57 1.84 3.69 0.25
CA GLN A 57 1.07 2.58 -0.32
C GLN A 57 0.18 1.89 0.74
N TRP A 58 0.74 1.67 1.93
CA TRP A 58 0.02 1.06 3.06
C TRP A 58 -1.11 1.98 3.54
N ASN A 59 -0.80 3.21 3.97
CA ASN A 59 -1.78 4.11 4.59
C ASN A 59 -2.91 4.53 3.63
N LEU A 60 -2.64 4.67 2.33
CA LEU A 60 -3.68 4.98 1.34
C LEU A 60 -4.43 3.75 0.82
N MET A 61 -4.05 2.55 1.28
CA MET A 61 -4.63 1.26 0.85
C MET A 61 -4.71 1.12 -0.66
N CYS A 62 -3.67 1.55 -1.38
CA CYS A 62 -3.70 1.70 -2.83
C CYS A 62 -2.65 0.82 -3.54
N ARG A 63 -2.68 0.79 -4.87
CA ARG A 63 -1.70 0.05 -5.67
C ARG A 63 -0.45 0.90 -5.85
N SER A 64 0.71 0.27 -6.05
CA SER A 64 1.97 0.98 -6.36
C SER A 64 1.86 1.92 -7.58
N VAL A 65 1.05 1.57 -8.59
CA VAL A 65 0.76 2.46 -9.73
C VAL A 65 -0.02 3.71 -9.34
N SER A 66 -0.81 3.67 -8.27
CA SER A 66 -1.52 4.84 -7.75
C SER A 66 -0.56 5.73 -6.94
N VAL A 67 0.37 5.13 -6.20
CA VAL A 67 1.40 5.86 -5.44
C VAL A 67 2.32 6.66 -6.36
N GLN A 68 2.80 6.06 -7.46
CA GLN A 68 3.70 6.77 -8.38
C GLN A 68 3.08 8.00 -9.05
N THR A 69 1.74 8.06 -9.13
CA THR A 69 1.03 9.18 -9.79
C THR A 69 0.71 10.33 -8.85
N LEU A 70 0.98 10.18 -7.55
CA LEU A 70 0.71 11.23 -6.56
C LEU A 70 1.58 12.46 -6.84
N GLN A 71 0.94 13.62 -6.82
CA GLN A 71 1.60 14.92 -6.88
C GLN A 71 1.59 15.52 -5.47
N THR A 72 2.55 16.39 -5.17
CA THR A 72 2.62 17.10 -3.88
C THR A 72 1.33 17.89 -3.60
N GLN A 73 0.74 18.50 -4.62
CA GLN A 73 -0.53 19.22 -4.56
C GLN A 73 -1.77 18.34 -4.29
N HIS A 74 -1.64 17.01 -4.34
CA HIS A 74 -2.76 16.11 -4.02
C HIS A 74 -2.99 15.96 -2.52
N PHE A 75 -2.08 16.45 -1.69
CA PHE A 75 -2.16 16.36 -0.24
C PHE A 75 -2.67 17.68 0.32
N LEU A 76 -3.77 17.59 1.07
CA LEU A 76 -4.41 18.72 1.71
C LEU A 76 -4.33 18.54 3.23
N PRO A 77 -3.94 19.57 4.00
CA PRO A 77 -4.09 19.52 5.44
C PRO A 77 -5.57 19.40 5.77
N LYS A 78 -5.88 18.51 6.71
CA LYS A 78 -7.23 18.35 7.26
C LYS A 78 -7.12 18.22 8.77
N ASP A 79 -8.14 18.64 9.51
CA ASP A 79 -8.13 18.67 10.97
C ASP A 79 -7.60 17.36 11.58
N GLY A 80 -6.36 17.36 12.07
CA GLY A 80 -5.67 16.18 12.63
C GLY A 80 -5.21 15.09 11.63
N SER A 81 -5.29 15.32 10.32
CA SER A 81 -4.91 14.36 9.27
C SER A 81 -4.35 15.03 8.00
N VAL A 82 -3.86 14.22 7.07
CA VAL A 82 -3.57 14.67 5.71
C VAL A 82 -4.51 13.95 4.76
N GLY A 83 -5.31 14.70 4.01
CA GLY A 83 -6.18 14.16 2.97
C GLY A 83 -5.42 14.00 1.66
N ALA A 84 -5.40 12.79 1.09
CA ALA A 84 -4.81 12.53 -0.23
C ALA A 84 -5.89 12.35 -1.30
N LEU A 85 -5.83 13.16 -2.35
CA LEU A 85 -6.75 13.12 -3.48
C LEU A 85 -6.23 12.21 -4.60
N PHE A 86 -7.14 11.40 -5.16
CA PHE A 86 -6.89 10.63 -6.37
C PHE A 86 -7.81 11.11 -7.50
N PHE A 87 -7.24 11.85 -8.44
CA PHE A 87 -7.98 12.39 -9.59
C PHE A 87 -8.34 11.33 -10.63
N LYS A 88 -7.56 10.26 -10.69
CA LYS A 88 -7.80 9.10 -11.57
C LYS A 88 -7.64 7.82 -10.77
N THR A 89 -8.63 6.95 -10.86
CA THR A 89 -8.60 5.62 -10.24
C THR A 89 -9.06 4.57 -11.23
N LYS A 90 -8.90 3.28 -10.87
CA LYS A 90 -9.35 2.19 -11.75
C LYS A 90 -10.84 2.33 -12.12
N THR A 91 -11.66 2.77 -11.17
CA THR A 91 -13.13 2.90 -11.27
C THR A 91 -13.58 4.32 -11.63
N ASN A 92 -12.68 5.29 -11.66
CA ASN A 92 -12.93 6.67 -12.08
C ASN A 92 -11.83 7.08 -13.07
N GLN A 93 -11.89 6.54 -14.30
CA GLN A 93 -10.86 6.76 -15.32
C GLN A 93 -10.93 8.16 -15.93
N GLU A 94 -12.13 8.74 -15.97
CA GLU A 94 -12.43 10.05 -16.54
C GLU A 94 -12.31 11.18 -15.48
N GLY A 95 -12.23 10.83 -14.19
CA GLY A 95 -12.07 11.80 -13.11
C GLY A 95 -13.33 12.62 -12.81
N SER A 96 -14.47 12.25 -13.39
CA SER A 96 -15.78 12.91 -13.25
C SER A 96 -16.51 12.53 -11.96
N GLY A 97 -16.18 11.38 -11.36
CA GLY A 97 -16.78 10.93 -10.10
C GLY A 97 -16.28 11.70 -8.86
N PRO A 98 -16.96 11.53 -7.70
CA PRO A 98 -16.58 12.13 -6.42
C PRO A 98 -15.10 11.88 -6.06
N ARG A 99 -14.49 12.88 -5.42
CA ARG A 99 -13.05 12.90 -5.08
C ARG A 99 -12.87 12.98 -3.57
N ASP A 100 -13.46 12.03 -2.86
CA ASP A 100 -13.32 11.97 -1.41
C ASP A 100 -11.85 11.75 -1.03
N PRO A 101 -11.24 12.64 -0.21
CA PRO A 101 -9.87 12.46 0.25
C PRO A 101 -9.72 11.16 1.03
N ARG A 102 -8.61 10.46 0.81
CA ARG A 102 -8.17 9.38 1.71
C ARG A 102 -7.35 9.99 2.82
N HIS A 103 -7.86 9.91 4.04
CA HIS A 103 -7.21 10.50 5.20
C HIS A 103 -6.06 9.61 5.70
N ILE A 104 -4.92 10.23 5.94
CA ILE A 104 -3.74 9.64 6.57
C ILE A 104 -3.56 10.30 7.92
N TYR A 105 -3.36 9.49 8.96
CA TYR A 105 -3.19 9.96 10.33
C TYR A 105 -1.74 9.77 10.81
N SER A 106 -1.35 10.56 11.82
CA SER A 106 -0.09 10.36 12.52
C SER A 106 -0.14 9.10 13.39
N ASN A 107 1.02 8.47 13.61
CA ASN A 107 1.19 7.38 14.56
C ASN A 107 2.42 7.64 15.45
N PRO A 108 2.29 8.46 16.51
CA PRO A 108 3.41 8.83 17.36
C PRO A 108 3.99 7.62 18.13
N HIS A 109 3.19 6.58 18.39
CA HIS A 109 3.63 5.39 19.13
C HIS A 109 4.55 4.48 18.32
N ASN A 110 4.49 4.56 16.99
CA ASN A 110 5.36 3.78 16.11
C ASN A 110 5.85 4.63 14.93
N PRO A 111 6.88 5.45 15.14
CA PRO A 111 7.38 6.40 14.15
C PRO A 111 7.81 5.78 12.82
N SER A 112 8.31 4.53 12.82
CA SER A 112 8.70 3.85 11.58
C SER A 112 7.51 3.49 10.69
N THR A 113 6.31 3.35 11.26
CA THR A 113 5.08 3.12 10.47
C THR A 113 4.30 4.38 10.19
N CYS A 114 4.65 5.49 10.85
CA CYS A 114 3.97 6.77 10.75
C CYS A 114 4.28 7.42 9.40
N TRP A 115 3.24 7.64 8.60
CA TRP A 115 3.41 8.30 7.30
C TRP A 115 3.89 9.75 7.44
N ILE A 116 3.44 10.48 8.46
CA ILE A 116 3.87 11.87 8.70
C ILE A 116 5.38 11.93 8.98
N THR A 117 5.89 11.02 9.82
CA THR A 117 7.33 10.89 10.09
C THR A 117 8.10 10.50 8.83
N SER A 118 7.55 9.57 8.04
CA SER A 118 8.11 9.14 6.76
C SER A 118 8.23 10.30 5.76
N LEU A 119 7.19 11.14 5.67
CA LEU A 119 7.18 12.34 4.81
C LEU A 119 8.22 13.36 5.30
N GLY A 120 8.26 13.64 6.60
CA GLY A 120 9.24 14.57 7.17
C GLY A 120 10.68 14.14 6.88
N ALA A 121 11.01 12.86 7.08
CA ALA A 121 12.33 12.32 6.75
C ALA A 121 12.65 12.42 5.25
N TYR A 122 11.68 12.14 4.38
CA TYR A 122 11.85 12.28 2.95
C TYR A 122 12.12 13.74 2.55
N LEU A 123 11.33 14.70 3.04
CA LEU A 123 11.52 16.12 2.73
C LEU A 123 12.86 16.65 3.25
N ALA A 124 13.28 16.23 4.45
CA ALA A 124 14.59 16.60 5.00
C ALA A 124 15.75 16.11 4.12
N CYS A 125 15.63 14.91 3.55
CA CYS A 125 16.64 14.36 2.62
C CYS A 125 16.52 14.90 1.18
N ASN A 126 15.42 15.58 0.84
CA ASN A 126 15.13 16.09 -0.51
C ASN A 126 14.69 17.57 -0.45
N PRO A 127 15.52 18.49 0.08
CA PRO A 127 15.12 19.87 0.36
C PRO A 127 14.78 20.70 -0.88
N ARG A 128 15.14 20.22 -2.08
CA ARG A 128 14.90 20.91 -3.36
C ARG A 128 13.65 20.40 -4.10
N ILE A 129 12.84 19.56 -3.46
CA ILE A 129 11.62 19.05 -4.10
C ILE A 129 10.71 20.23 -4.49
N GLN A 130 10.27 20.22 -5.75
CA GLN A 130 9.40 21.25 -6.29
C GLN A 130 7.95 20.75 -6.34
N PRO A 131 6.95 21.65 -6.46
CA PRO A 131 5.60 21.25 -6.81
C PRO A 131 5.58 20.34 -8.04
N GLY A 132 4.84 19.23 -7.98
CA GLY A 132 4.85 18.20 -9.02
C GLY A 132 4.85 16.79 -8.45
N PRO A 133 5.46 15.81 -9.14
CA PRO A 133 5.43 14.41 -8.70
C PRO A 133 6.04 14.26 -7.32
N LEU A 134 5.34 13.59 -6.40
CA LEU A 134 5.86 13.31 -5.05
C LEU A 134 7.17 12.50 -5.10
N PHE A 135 7.31 11.66 -6.12
CA PHE A 135 8.51 10.86 -6.37
C PHE A 135 9.12 11.22 -7.73
N PRO A 136 10.03 12.22 -7.77
CA PRO A 136 10.68 12.61 -9.01
C PRO A 136 11.55 11.51 -9.63
N GLY A 137 11.80 11.67 -10.94
CA GLY A 137 12.59 10.76 -11.76
C GLY A 137 11.79 9.62 -12.37
N SER A 138 12.48 8.80 -13.16
CA SER A 138 11.84 7.76 -13.96
C SER A 138 11.43 6.53 -13.15
N GLU A 139 10.28 5.98 -13.49
CA GLU A 139 9.72 4.73 -12.99
C GLU A 139 9.76 4.50 -11.46
N PRO A 140 9.13 5.38 -10.63
CA PRO A 140 9.11 5.20 -9.18
C PRO A 140 8.62 3.82 -8.74
N LYS A 141 7.57 3.29 -9.37
CA LYS A 141 7.06 1.94 -9.10
C LYS A 141 8.12 0.85 -9.31
N VAL A 142 8.91 0.94 -10.39
CA VAL A 142 9.94 -0.07 -10.70
C VAL A 142 11.09 0.03 -9.72
N ARG A 143 11.55 1.24 -9.40
CA ARG A 143 12.57 1.50 -8.38
C ARG A 143 12.16 0.94 -7.02
N PHE A 144 10.93 1.24 -6.59
CA PHE A 144 10.38 0.69 -5.35
C PHE A 144 10.26 -0.83 -5.40
N GLY A 145 9.80 -1.39 -6.52
CA GLY A 145 9.72 -2.84 -6.71
C GLY A 145 11.07 -3.54 -6.57
N LYS A 146 12.15 -2.96 -7.10
CA LYS A 146 13.52 -3.46 -6.93
C LYS A 146 13.97 -3.39 -5.47
N ALA A 147 13.75 -2.25 -4.81
CA ALA A 147 14.09 -2.07 -3.40
C ALA A 147 13.35 -3.06 -2.49
N LEU A 148 12.05 -3.21 -2.68
CA LEU A 148 11.22 -4.16 -1.94
C LEU A 148 11.67 -5.60 -2.18
N ARG A 149 11.94 -5.99 -3.44
CA ARG A 149 12.40 -7.35 -3.76
C ARG A 149 13.73 -7.67 -3.09
N SER A 150 14.66 -6.71 -3.08
CA SER A 150 15.95 -6.86 -2.40
C SER A 150 15.78 -7.10 -0.90
N LEU A 151 14.87 -6.38 -0.25
CA LEU A 151 14.57 -6.60 1.18
C LEU A 151 13.90 -7.95 1.43
N LEU A 152 12.89 -8.30 0.64
CA LEU A 152 12.19 -9.58 0.78
C LEU A 152 13.09 -10.80 0.53
N HIS A 153 14.09 -10.65 -0.34
CA HIS A 153 15.08 -11.69 -0.59
C HIS A 153 15.98 -11.93 0.63
N LYS A 154 16.34 -10.87 1.37
CA LYS A 154 17.10 -11.02 2.62
C LYS A 154 16.33 -11.80 3.68
N GLU A 155 15.01 -11.67 3.67
CA GLU A 155 14.08 -12.41 4.54
C GLU A 155 13.66 -13.79 3.97
N GLY A 156 14.12 -14.17 2.77
CA GLY A 156 13.80 -15.45 2.13
C GLY A 156 12.33 -15.62 1.70
N VAL A 157 11.58 -14.53 1.54
CA VAL A 157 10.12 -14.55 1.27
C VAL A 157 9.71 -13.83 -0.03
N GLU A 158 10.65 -13.55 -0.92
CA GLU A 158 10.43 -12.83 -2.18
C GLU A 158 9.49 -13.55 -3.17
N LYS A 159 9.38 -14.87 -3.08
CA LYS A 159 8.41 -15.66 -3.85
C LYS A 159 6.97 -15.42 -3.36
N SER A 160 6.79 -15.24 -2.05
CA SER A 160 5.48 -15.07 -1.41
C SER A 160 4.95 -13.64 -1.50
N TYR A 161 5.84 -12.65 -1.47
CA TYR A 161 5.45 -11.23 -1.38
C TYR A 161 5.90 -10.39 -2.58
N GLY A 162 5.29 -9.21 -2.70
CA GLY A 162 5.62 -8.18 -3.70
C GLY A 162 4.77 -6.93 -3.51
N THR A 163 4.84 -5.96 -4.42
CA THR A 163 4.13 -4.68 -4.25
C THR A 163 2.60 -4.85 -4.11
N HIS A 164 2.01 -5.88 -4.72
CA HIS A 164 0.59 -6.20 -4.54
C HIS A 164 0.23 -6.71 -3.14
N SER A 165 1.18 -7.33 -2.43
CA SER A 165 1.00 -7.83 -1.06
C SER A 165 0.70 -6.72 -0.07
N ILE A 166 1.27 -5.54 -0.26
CA ILE A 166 1.09 -4.38 0.63
C ILE A 166 -0.38 -3.97 0.68
N ARG A 167 -1.00 -3.74 -0.48
CA ARG A 167 -2.42 -3.36 -0.56
C ARG A 167 -3.35 -4.45 -0.01
N LYS A 168 -3.01 -5.72 -0.28
CA LYS A 168 -3.77 -6.86 0.26
C LYS A 168 -3.64 -6.91 1.78
N GLY A 169 -2.42 -6.75 2.29
CA GLY A 169 -2.09 -6.79 3.71
C GLY A 169 -2.81 -5.73 4.52
N VAL A 170 -2.77 -4.47 4.08
CA VAL A 170 -3.48 -3.39 4.78
C VAL A 170 -5.00 -3.56 4.73
N ALA A 171 -5.55 -4.05 3.61
CA ALA A 171 -6.98 -4.36 3.54
C ALA A 171 -7.36 -5.46 4.54
N THR A 172 -6.55 -6.53 4.66
CA THR A 172 -6.74 -7.56 5.68
C THR A 172 -6.59 -7.01 7.10
N PHE A 173 -5.61 -6.15 7.35
CA PHE A 173 -5.39 -5.54 8.67
C PHE A 173 -6.58 -4.65 9.09
N ALA A 174 -7.05 -3.77 8.20
CA ALA A 174 -8.19 -2.91 8.46
C ALA A 174 -9.49 -3.70 8.66
N CYS A 175 -9.74 -4.72 7.84
CA CYS A 175 -10.94 -5.55 7.95
C CYS A 175 -10.87 -6.60 9.07
N GLY A 176 -9.67 -7.00 9.51
CA GLY A 176 -9.48 -7.93 10.64
C GLY A 176 -9.76 -7.28 11.99
N GLY A 177 -9.67 -5.94 12.07
CA GLY A 177 -10.05 -5.16 13.25
C GLY A 177 -11.54 -4.78 13.30
N SER A 178 -12.30 -4.95 12.21
CA SER A 178 -13.74 -4.75 12.24
C SER A 178 -14.42 -5.93 12.94
N THR A 179 -14.78 -5.73 14.20
CA THR A 179 -15.67 -6.61 14.99
C THR A 179 -17.08 -6.61 14.40
N GLY A 180 -17.26 -7.27 13.26
CA GLY A 180 -18.55 -7.80 12.85
C GLY A 180 -18.84 -9.07 13.65
N VAL A 181 -19.43 -8.90 14.83
CA VAL A 181 -20.13 -9.90 15.65
C VAL A 181 -19.52 -11.32 15.66
N ARG A 182 -18.66 -11.60 16.63
CA ARG A 182 -18.75 -12.86 17.39
C ARG A 182 -19.24 -12.50 18.78
N ARG A 183 -20.56 -12.46 18.94
CA ARG A 183 -21.16 -12.68 20.25
C ARG A 183 -20.96 -14.16 20.56
N SER A 184 -20.11 -14.41 21.55
CA SER A 184 -20.17 -15.61 22.39
C SER A 184 -21.53 -15.71 23.06
#